data_AF-A0A7S1UGU9-F1
#
_entry.id   AF-A0A7S1UGU9-F1
#
_cell.length_a   1.000
_cell.length_b   1.000
_cell.length_c   1.000
_cell.angle_alpha   90.00
_cell.angle_beta   90.00
_cell.angle_gamma   90.00
#
_symmetry.space_group_name_H-M   'P 1'
#
loop_
_entity.id
_entity.type
_entity.pdbx_description
1 polymer ?
#
loop_
_entity_poly.entity_id
_entity_poly.type
_entity_poly.pdbx_seq_one_letter_code
_entity_poly.pdbx_strand_id
1 'polypeptide(L)'
;GLTFGACESAVLDAKADDSYSGGSSRFQELKLENFCVYWDHSELGAVSPKMTARQRHQFLLHPTSATLKMETRQNPAGAYSAEPTQSVFVDLSVQRLAVTLTDTQVEDLACFLRSQDQLRRRHFVVAHRPRVSVSEDRRAWWRYAFACVRPGLAASRRRRKNTLATVGRILCHRAEYLRIYERHLALSEEASEAEDAQA
;
A
#
# COMPACT_ATOMS: atom_id res chain seq x y z
N GLY A 1 -3.81 -30.29 -7.87
CA GLY A 1 -4.53 -29.07 -7.48
C GLY A 1 -3.66 -28.27 -6.53
N LEU A 2 -3.49 -26.97 -6.79
CA LEU A 2 -2.67 -26.08 -5.94
C LEU A 2 -3.50 -25.66 -4.73
N THR A 3 -2.99 -25.87 -3.52
CA THR A 3 -3.61 -25.40 -2.27
C THR A 3 -2.72 -24.36 -1.62
N PHE A 4 -3.18 -23.11 -1.62
CA PHE A 4 -2.58 -22.02 -0.87
C PHE A 4 -3.36 -21.84 0.44
N GLY A 5 -2.66 -21.87 1.56
CA GLY A 5 -3.27 -21.69 2.87
C GLY A 5 -2.36 -20.90 3.81
N ALA A 6 -2.98 -20.04 4.61
CA ALA A 6 -2.36 -19.44 5.78
C ALA A 6 -3.00 -20.08 7.02
N CYS A 7 -2.18 -20.54 7.96
CA CYS A 7 -2.66 -20.96 9.28
C CYS A 7 -2.43 -19.80 10.24
N GLU A 8 -3.51 -19.27 10.77
CA GLU A 8 -3.51 -18.28 11.83
C GLU A 8 -3.91 -19.03 13.11
N SER A 9 -2.95 -19.32 13.99
CA SER A 9 -3.23 -20.20 15.13
C SER A 9 -3.88 -19.47 16.31
N ALA A 10 -3.72 -18.15 16.43
CA ALA A 10 -4.56 -17.28 17.24
C ALA A 10 -4.18 -15.81 16.98
N VAL A 11 -5.19 -14.96 16.70
CA VAL A 11 -5.07 -13.52 16.93
C VAL A 11 -5.30 -13.31 18.41
N LEU A 12 -4.23 -13.24 19.19
CA LEU A 12 -4.32 -13.00 20.62
C LEU A 12 -4.34 -11.49 20.83
N ASP A 13 -5.53 -11.01 21.17
CA ASP A 13 -5.83 -9.62 21.51
C ASP A 13 -5.64 -8.61 20.37
N ALA A 14 -6.75 -8.29 19.69
CA ALA A 14 -6.94 -6.95 19.14
C ALA A 14 -7.40 -6.04 20.29
N LYS A 15 -6.47 -5.61 21.15
CA LYS A 15 -6.78 -4.54 22.11
C LYS A 15 -6.84 -3.23 21.35
N ALA A 16 -8.05 -2.81 21.01
CA ALA A 16 -8.33 -1.44 20.66
C ALA A 16 -8.33 -0.64 21.96
N ASP A 17 -7.18 -0.11 22.35
CA ASP A 17 -7.12 0.88 23.40
C ASP A 17 -7.70 2.17 22.83
N ASP A 18 -9.02 2.36 22.99
CA ASP A 18 -9.72 3.63 22.81
C ASP A 18 -9.32 4.57 23.98
N SER A 19 -8.03 4.87 24.10
CA SER A 19 -7.56 5.92 24.97
C SER A 19 -7.92 7.27 24.32
N TYR A 20 -9.14 7.74 24.58
CA TYR A 20 -9.58 9.08 24.22
C TYR A 20 -8.75 10.12 24.96
N SER A 21 -7.58 10.46 24.41
CA SER A 21 -6.80 11.64 24.77
C SER A 21 -6.98 12.71 23.69
N GLY A 22 -8.18 13.29 23.62
CA GLY A 22 -8.43 14.60 22.99
C GLY A 22 -8.01 14.83 21.52
N GLY A 23 -7.60 13.80 20.76
CA GLY A 23 -7.11 13.94 19.39
C GLY A 23 -7.35 12.67 18.59
N SER A 24 -7.88 12.81 17.38
CA SER A 24 -8.42 11.76 16.50
C SER A 24 -7.37 10.71 16.08
N SER A 25 -6.96 9.84 16.99
CA SER A 25 -5.99 8.77 16.77
C SER A 25 -6.48 7.46 17.38
N ARG A 26 -6.38 6.37 16.60
CA ARG A 26 -6.79 5.01 16.99
C ARG A 26 -5.57 4.11 17.03
N PHE A 27 -5.31 3.50 18.18
CA PHE A 27 -4.22 2.55 18.36
C PHE A 27 -4.77 1.12 18.38
N GLN A 28 -4.09 0.21 17.68
CA GLN A 28 -4.39 -1.21 17.66
C GLN A 28 -3.09 -1.98 17.81
N GLU A 29 -3.01 -2.83 18.83
CA GLU A 29 -1.97 -3.85 18.92
C GLU A 29 -2.57 -5.19 18.50
N LEU A 30 -1.87 -5.89 17.62
CA LEU A 30 -2.23 -7.21 17.10
C LEU A 30 -1.05 -8.14 17.37
N LYS A 31 -1.30 -9.21 18.13
CA LYS A 31 -0.31 -10.27 18.35
C LYS A 31 -0.72 -11.51 17.58
N LEU A 32 0.18 -11.93 16.70
CA LEU A 32 0.06 -13.14 15.91
C LEU A 32 0.98 -14.18 16.52
N GLU A 33 0.40 -15.31 16.94
CA GLU A 33 1.18 -16.47 17.39
C GLU A 33 1.10 -17.60 16.37
N ASN A 34 2.25 -18.23 16.12
CA ASN A 34 2.42 -19.37 15.21
C ASN A 34 1.80 -19.15 13.82
N PHE A 35 1.88 -17.94 13.29
CA PHE A 35 1.45 -17.67 11.93
C PHE A 35 2.38 -18.37 10.95
N CYS A 36 1.82 -19.17 10.03
CA CYS A 36 2.58 -19.81 8.98
C CYS A 36 1.84 -19.77 7.65
N VAL A 37 2.62 -19.87 6.57
CA VAL A 37 2.12 -19.91 5.20
C VAL A 37 2.68 -21.16 4.54
N TYR A 38 1.82 -21.95 3.92
CA TYR A 38 2.21 -23.16 3.21
C TYR A 38 1.69 -23.16 1.78
N TRP A 39 2.44 -23.85 0.92
CA TRP A 39 2.11 -24.05 -0.47
C TRP A 39 2.34 -25.50 -0.82
N ASP A 40 1.26 -26.26 -0.84
CA ASP A 40 1.31 -27.67 -1.17
C ASP A 40 0.89 -27.92 -2.62
N HIS A 41 1.68 -28.74 -3.30
CA HIS A 41 1.28 -29.39 -4.53
C HIS A 41 0.61 -30.72 -4.18
N SER A 42 -0.73 -30.74 -4.11
CA SER A 42 -1.46 -32.00 -4.05
C SER A 42 -1.67 -32.55 -5.45
N GLU A 43 -1.18 -33.74 -5.74
CA GLU A 43 -1.43 -34.42 -7.03
C GLU A 43 -2.87 -34.97 -7.15
N LEU A 44 -3.60 -35.10 -6.04
CA LEU A 44 -4.98 -35.58 -6.04
C LEU A 44 -5.95 -34.49 -5.59
N GLY A 45 -6.98 -34.23 -6.40
CA GLY A 45 -7.99 -33.18 -6.25
C GLY A 45 -8.92 -33.26 -5.02
N ALA A 46 -8.45 -33.77 -3.89
CA ALA A 46 -9.17 -33.75 -2.63
C ALA A 46 -8.88 -32.42 -1.89
N VAL A 47 -9.62 -31.37 -2.24
CA VAL A 47 -9.67 -30.14 -1.44
C VAL A 47 -10.52 -30.43 -0.20
N SER A 48 -9.91 -30.96 0.86
CA SER A 48 -10.53 -30.96 2.18
C SER A 48 -9.97 -29.77 2.97
N PRO A 49 -10.79 -28.76 3.34
CA PRO A 49 -10.35 -27.59 4.10
C PRO A 49 -10.12 -27.92 5.60
N LYS A 50 -9.96 -29.19 5.95
CA LYS A 50 -9.65 -29.58 7.32
C LYS A 50 -8.15 -29.47 7.48
N MET A 51 -7.72 -28.53 8.33
CA MET A 51 -6.39 -28.50 8.95
C MET A 51 -6.13 -29.84 9.64
N THR A 52 -5.74 -30.85 8.87
CA THR A 52 -5.36 -32.14 9.44
C THR A 52 -3.93 -31.95 9.93
N ALA A 53 -3.80 -31.82 11.25
CA ALA A 53 -2.56 -31.64 12.00
C ALA A 53 -1.52 -32.78 11.82
N ARG A 54 -1.59 -33.57 10.74
CA ARG A 54 -0.75 -34.73 10.45
C ARG A 54 -0.20 -34.74 9.02
N GLN A 55 -0.53 -33.78 8.17
CA GLN A 55 0.09 -33.66 6.84
C GLN A 55 1.37 -32.81 6.92
N ARG A 56 2.45 -33.31 6.32
CA ARG A 56 3.71 -32.58 6.18
C ARG A 56 3.54 -31.53 5.09
N HIS A 57 3.16 -30.32 5.50
CA HIS A 57 3.05 -29.18 4.61
C HIS A 57 4.42 -28.68 4.17
N GLN A 58 4.53 -28.22 2.93
CA GLN A 58 5.66 -27.48 2.41
C GLN A 58 5.47 -26.00 2.77
N PHE A 59 6.06 -25.60 3.89
CA PHE A 59 5.96 -24.24 4.40
C PHE A 59 6.77 -23.28 3.52
N LEU A 60 6.14 -22.18 3.10
CA LEU A 60 6.83 -21.00 2.57
C LEU A 60 7.38 -20.16 3.73
N LEU A 61 6.56 -20.01 4.77
CA LEU A 61 6.89 -19.30 5.99
C LEU A 61 6.69 -20.26 7.15
N HIS A 62 7.78 -20.56 7.86
CA HIS A 62 7.70 -21.36 9.07
C HIS A 62 6.87 -20.65 10.15
N PRO A 63 6.18 -21.41 11.04
CA PRO A 63 5.44 -20.83 12.16
C PRO A 63 6.27 -19.81 12.92
N THR A 64 5.80 -18.56 12.87
CA THR A 64 6.51 -17.41 13.43
C THR A 64 5.52 -16.57 14.23
N SER A 65 5.97 -16.04 15.37
CA SER A 65 5.22 -15.08 16.15
C SER A 65 5.64 -13.65 15.79
N ALA A 66 4.64 -12.77 15.67
CA ALA A 66 4.83 -11.36 15.29
C ALA A 66 3.90 -10.47 16.11
N THR A 67 4.38 -9.27 16.44
CA THR A 67 3.55 -8.23 17.05
C THR A 67 3.49 -7.03 16.11
N LEU A 68 2.28 -6.52 15.90
CA LEU A 68 1.97 -5.44 15.00
C LEU A 68 1.29 -4.34 15.80
N LYS A 69 1.93 -3.18 15.90
CA LYS A 69 1.35 -1.98 16.49
C LYS A 69 0.96 -1.04 15.37
N MET A 70 -0.32 -0.73 15.27
CA MET A 70 -0.88 0.15 14.25
C MET A 70 -1.48 1.39 14.92
N GLU A 71 -1.10 2.55 14.42
CA GLU A 71 -1.66 3.83 14.82
C GLU A 71 -2.31 4.48 13.59
N THR A 72 -3.60 4.74 13.66
CA THR A 72 -4.35 5.46 12.63
C THR A 72 -4.65 6.87 13.12
N ARG A 73 -4.04 7.89 12.52
CA ARG A 73 -4.32 9.30 12.78
C ARG A 73 -5.25 9.87 11.72
N GLN A 74 -6.33 10.53 12.14
CA GLN A 74 -7.08 11.39 11.25
C GLN A 74 -6.44 12.77 11.23
N ASN A 75 -5.92 13.16 10.08
CA ASN A 75 -5.44 14.52 9.88
C ASN A 75 -6.63 15.37 9.45
N PRO A 76 -7.03 16.39 10.24
CA PRO A 76 -8.09 17.30 9.84
C PRO A 76 -7.73 18.01 8.54
N ALA A 77 -8.75 18.43 7.79
CA ALA A 77 -8.54 19.34 6.67
C ALA A 77 -7.85 20.60 7.20
N GLY A 78 -6.75 21.00 6.56
CA GLY A 78 -5.89 22.08 7.04
C GLY A 78 -4.99 22.59 5.93
N ALA A 79 -3.98 23.39 6.27
CA ALA A 79 -3.03 23.97 5.30
C ALA A 79 -2.38 22.93 4.37
N TYR A 80 -2.41 21.64 4.77
CA TYR A 80 -1.76 20.55 4.08
C TYR A 80 -2.62 19.81 3.03
N SER A 81 -3.94 19.76 3.21
CA SER A 81 -4.88 19.05 2.32
C SER A 81 -6.29 19.63 2.48
N ALA A 82 -6.97 19.86 1.37
CA ALA A 82 -8.36 20.32 1.35
C ALA A 82 -9.33 19.24 1.89
N GLU A 83 -8.96 17.97 1.81
CA GLU A 83 -9.74 16.85 2.30
C GLU A 83 -9.10 16.21 3.54
N PRO A 84 -9.91 15.80 4.54
CA PRO A 84 -9.40 15.09 5.71
C PRO A 84 -8.76 13.77 5.25
N THR A 85 -7.53 13.52 5.69
CA THR A 85 -6.74 12.35 5.27
C THR A 85 -6.41 11.49 6.47
N GLN A 86 -6.41 10.16 6.30
CA GLN A 86 -6.00 9.23 7.35
C GLN A 86 -4.55 8.78 7.11
N SER A 87 -3.70 8.94 8.12
CA SER A 87 -2.33 8.40 8.13
C SER A 87 -2.30 7.15 8.99
N VAL A 88 -1.78 6.06 8.44
CA VAL A 88 -1.63 4.79 9.16
C VAL A 88 -0.13 4.55 9.37
N PHE A 89 0.29 4.52 10.63
CA PHE A 89 1.63 4.17 11.07
C PHE A 89 1.60 2.72 11.56
N VAL A 90 2.60 1.94 11.16
CA VAL A 90 2.63 0.50 11.42
C VAL A 90 4.03 0.11 11.86
N ASP A 91 4.16 -0.30 13.12
CA ASP A 91 5.37 -0.87 13.69
C ASP A 91 5.22 -2.38 13.79
N LEU A 92 5.99 -3.09 12.97
CA LEU A 92 6.00 -4.55 12.92
C LEU A 92 7.27 -5.08 13.60
N SER A 93 7.11 -5.85 14.67
CA SER A 93 8.20 -6.56 15.35
C SER A 93 8.04 -8.07 15.16
N VAL A 94 9.02 -8.69 14.52
CA VAL A 94 9.00 -10.13 14.23
C VAL A 94 10.24 -10.79 14.83
N GLN A 95 10.05 -11.89 15.55
CA GLN A 95 11.13 -12.55 16.29
C GLN A 95 12.19 -13.17 15.38
N ARG A 96 11.77 -13.97 14.39
CA ARG A 96 12.65 -14.58 13.37
C ARG A 96 11.82 -15.11 12.21
N LEU A 97 11.98 -14.50 11.03
CA LEU A 97 11.34 -15.00 9.80
C LEU A 97 12.25 -16.03 9.14
N ALA A 98 11.81 -17.30 9.13
CA ALA A 98 12.43 -18.35 8.35
C ALA A 98 11.57 -18.63 7.12
N VAL A 99 12.11 -18.28 5.94
CA VAL A 99 11.48 -18.52 4.64
C VAL A 99 12.26 -19.62 3.94
N THR A 100 11.56 -20.68 3.55
CA THR A 100 12.12 -21.77 2.76
C THR A 100 11.23 -21.98 1.55
N LEU A 101 11.87 -22.18 0.40
CA LEU A 101 11.21 -22.34 -0.88
C LEU A 101 11.80 -23.55 -1.57
N THR A 102 10.95 -24.47 -2.03
CA THR A 102 11.37 -25.55 -2.92
C THR A 102 11.49 -25.03 -4.35
N ASP A 103 12.28 -25.69 -5.19
CA ASP A 103 12.46 -25.27 -6.60
C ASP A 103 11.12 -25.19 -7.35
N THR A 104 10.20 -26.12 -7.09
CA THR A 104 8.86 -26.11 -7.68
C THR A 104 8.04 -24.89 -7.22
N GLN A 105 8.12 -24.52 -5.95
CA GLN A 105 7.47 -23.31 -5.42
C GLN A 105 8.08 -22.03 -6.03
N VAL A 106 9.38 -22.01 -6.31
CA VAL A 106 10.04 -20.88 -6.98
C VAL A 106 9.52 -20.72 -8.40
N GLU A 107 9.41 -21.81 -9.17
CA GLU A 107 8.86 -21.80 -10.52
C GLU A 107 7.40 -21.34 -10.54
N ASP A 108 6.60 -21.87 -9.63
CA ASP A 108 5.20 -21.50 -9.44
C ASP A 108 5.05 -20.03 -9.08
N LEU A 109 5.89 -19.52 -8.17
CA LEU A 109 5.91 -18.12 -7.78
C LEU A 109 6.30 -17.22 -8.97
N ALA A 110 7.28 -17.64 -9.78
CA ALA A 110 7.63 -16.92 -11.01
C ALA A 110 6.46 -16.90 -12.01
N CYS A 111 5.74 -18.01 -12.17
CA CYS A 111 4.53 -18.09 -12.99
C CYS A 111 3.41 -17.20 -12.45
N PHE A 112 3.20 -17.18 -11.14
CA PHE A 112 2.24 -16.31 -10.47
C PHE A 112 2.58 -14.82 -10.66
N LEU A 113 3.85 -14.44 -10.52
CA LEU A 113 4.27 -13.05 -10.74
C LEU A 113 4.04 -12.62 -12.20
N ARG A 114 4.31 -13.50 -13.18
CA ARG A 114 4.00 -13.24 -14.59
C ARG A 114 2.50 -13.09 -14.83
N SER A 115 1.68 -13.93 -14.20
CA SER A 115 0.22 -13.85 -14.34
C SER A 115 -0.35 -12.59 -13.68
N GLN A 116 0.21 -12.15 -12.55
CA GLN A 116 -0.11 -10.87 -11.92
C GLN A 116 0.21 -9.68 -12.84
N ASP A 117 1.36 -9.70 -13.50
CA ASP A 117 1.71 -8.68 -14.50
C ASP A 117 0.74 -8.69 -15.69
N GLN A 118 0.34 -9.87 -16.16
CA GLN A 118 -0.67 -10.00 -17.21
C GLN A 118 -2.03 -9.46 -16.75
N LEU A 119 -2.43 -9.75 -15.52
CA LEU A 119 -3.68 -9.26 -14.92
C LEU A 119 -3.67 -7.73 -14.79
N ARG A 120 -2.57 -7.16 -14.32
CA ARG A 120 -2.38 -5.70 -14.24
C ARG A 120 -2.47 -5.04 -15.61
N ARG A 121 -1.83 -5.63 -16.63
CA ARG A 121 -1.92 -5.15 -18.03
C ARG A 121 -3.34 -5.26 -18.55
N ARG A 122 -4.03 -6.37 -18.31
CA ARG A 122 -5.44 -6.58 -18.71
C ARG A 122 -6.36 -5.56 -18.05
N HIS A 123 -6.20 -5.32 -16.74
CA HIS A 123 -6.97 -4.31 -16.03
C HIS A 123 -6.77 -2.92 -16.65
N PHE A 124 -5.53 -2.55 -16.98
CA PHE A 124 -5.26 -1.30 -17.68
C PHE A 124 -5.97 -1.22 -19.04
N VAL A 125 -5.88 -2.27 -19.85
CA VAL A 125 -6.51 -2.36 -21.17
C VAL A 125 -8.03 -2.21 -21.04
N VAL A 126 -8.68 -2.94 -20.13
CA VAL A 126 -10.13 -2.89 -19.97
C VAL A 126 -10.61 -1.54 -19.42
N ALA A 127 -9.97 -1.03 -18.36
CA ALA A 127 -10.40 0.20 -17.69
C ALA A 127 -10.26 1.45 -18.58
N HIS A 128 -9.31 1.47 -19.52
CA HIS A 128 -9.00 2.64 -20.34
C HIS A 128 -9.55 2.56 -21.76
N ARG A 129 -10.39 1.57 -22.04
CA ARG A 129 -11.03 1.43 -23.34
C ARG A 129 -11.88 2.69 -23.63
N PRO A 130 -11.75 3.32 -24.81
CA PRO A 130 -12.64 4.41 -25.20
C PRO A 130 -14.10 3.94 -25.15
N ARG A 131 -14.99 4.79 -24.61
CA ARG A 131 -16.44 4.50 -24.53
C ARG A 131 -17.17 4.69 -25.87
N VAL A 132 -16.50 5.32 -26.83
CA VAL A 132 -17.00 5.61 -28.19
C VAL A 132 -16.74 4.45 -29.14
N SER A 133 -17.58 4.30 -30.16
CA SER A 133 -17.36 3.30 -31.20
C SER A 133 -16.10 3.63 -32.01
N VAL A 134 -15.50 2.62 -32.67
CA VAL A 134 -14.31 2.82 -33.51
C VAL A 134 -14.61 3.78 -34.65
N SER A 135 -15.84 3.75 -35.17
CA SER A 135 -16.31 4.60 -36.27
C SER A 135 -16.43 6.08 -35.87
N GLU A 136 -16.83 6.35 -34.63
CA GLU A 136 -17.01 7.71 -34.08
C GLU A 136 -15.69 8.46 -33.86
N ASP A 137 -14.71 7.85 -33.19
CA ASP A 137 -13.38 8.45 -33.00
C ASP A 137 -12.26 7.43 -33.18
N ARG A 138 -11.87 7.24 -34.44
CA ARG A 138 -10.74 6.39 -34.83
C ARG A 138 -9.44 6.84 -34.18
N ARG A 139 -9.24 8.15 -33.96
CA ARG A 139 -8.00 8.70 -33.38
C ARG A 139 -7.88 8.34 -31.90
N ALA A 140 -8.97 8.33 -31.14
CA ALA A 140 -8.97 7.87 -29.75
C ALA A 140 -8.60 6.38 -29.65
N TRP A 141 -9.12 5.56 -30.55
CA TRP A 141 -8.80 4.13 -30.62
C TRP A 141 -7.34 3.86 -30.99
N TRP A 142 -6.76 4.61 -31.93
CA TRP A 142 -5.33 4.53 -32.25
C TRP A 142 -4.43 4.94 -31.08
N ARG A 143 -4.78 6.04 -30.38
CA ARG A 143 -4.07 6.49 -29.17
C ARG A 143 -4.11 5.44 -28.06
N TYR A 144 -5.27 4.81 -27.89
CA TYR A 144 -5.45 3.71 -26.94
C TYR A 144 -4.63 2.48 -27.31
N ALA A 145 -4.70 2.00 -28.55
CA ALA A 145 -3.94 0.85 -29.02
C ALA A 145 -2.42 1.06 -28.86
N PHE A 146 -1.93 2.25 -29.22
CA PHE A 146 -0.53 2.63 -29.03
C PHE A 146 -0.12 2.65 -27.54
N ALA A 147 -1.01 3.13 -26.66
CA ALA A 147 -0.79 3.11 -25.21
C ALA A 147 -0.76 1.69 -24.62
N CYS A 148 -1.53 0.75 -25.18
CA CYS A 148 -1.52 -0.66 -24.76
C CYS A 148 -0.23 -1.39 -25.15
N VAL A 149 0.32 -1.12 -26.35
CA VAL A 149 1.54 -1.77 -26.85
C VAL A 149 2.80 -1.17 -26.22
N ARG A 150 2.81 0.13 -25.90
CA ARG A 150 3.90 0.80 -25.18
C ARG A 150 3.48 1.16 -23.76
N PRO A 151 3.36 0.18 -22.84
CA PRO A 151 2.98 0.44 -21.46
C PRO A 151 3.91 1.46 -20.80
N GLY A 152 5.16 1.55 -21.24
CA GLY A 152 6.12 2.57 -20.80
C GLY A 152 5.71 4.02 -21.06
N LEU A 153 4.98 4.36 -22.13
CA LEU A 153 4.60 5.76 -22.40
C LEU A 153 3.35 6.20 -21.63
N ALA A 154 2.35 5.33 -21.53
CA ALA A 154 1.14 5.59 -20.75
C ALA A 154 1.39 5.47 -19.24
N ALA A 155 2.18 4.48 -18.82
CA ALA A 155 2.61 4.32 -17.45
C ALA A 155 3.68 5.36 -17.05
N SER A 156 4.60 5.81 -17.92
CA SER A 156 5.57 6.86 -17.56
C SER A 156 4.92 8.23 -17.37
N ARG A 157 3.95 8.61 -18.23
CA ARG A 157 3.18 9.86 -18.02
C ARG A 157 2.39 9.87 -16.71
N ARG A 158 1.98 8.71 -16.19
CA ARG A 158 1.19 8.59 -14.94
C ARG A 158 2.04 8.25 -13.71
N ARG A 159 3.07 7.40 -13.82
CA ARG A 159 4.04 7.07 -12.75
C ARG A 159 4.83 8.30 -12.30
N ARG A 160 5.04 9.27 -13.20
CA ARG A 160 5.66 10.57 -12.86
C ARG A 160 4.86 11.38 -11.84
N LYS A 161 3.59 11.07 -11.58
CA LYS A 161 2.78 11.84 -10.64
C LYS A 161 2.86 11.34 -9.19
N ASN A 162 3.02 10.03 -8.95
CA ASN A 162 2.86 9.45 -7.60
C ASN A 162 3.93 8.40 -7.23
N THR A 163 5.20 8.58 -7.63
CA THR A 163 6.28 7.73 -7.06
C THR A 163 6.58 8.21 -5.64
N LEU A 164 6.85 7.31 -4.68
CA LEU A 164 7.24 7.67 -3.30
C LEU A 164 8.36 8.73 -3.27
N ALA A 165 9.33 8.61 -4.18
CA ALA A 165 10.41 9.60 -4.33
C ALA A 165 9.91 10.99 -4.77
N THR A 166 8.95 11.07 -5.71
CA THR A 166 8.34 12.33 -6.12
C THR A 166 7.49 12.93 -5.01
N VAL A 167 6.74 12.11 -4.26
CA VAL A 167 5.96 12.56 -3.10
C VAL A 167 6.90 13.10 -2.03
N GLY A 168 8.00 12.39 -1.72
CA GLY A 168 9.02 12.85 -0.78
C GLY A 168 9.61 14.21 -1.16
N ARG A 169 9.96 14.42 -2.45
CA ARG A 169 10.43 15.73 -2.93
C ARG A 169 9.39 16.84 -2.76
N ILE A 170 8.13 16.56 -3.07
CA ILE A 170 7.05 17.54 -2.89
C ILE A 170 6.91 17.91 -1.41
N LEU A 171 7.00 16.94 -0.49
CA LEU A 171 6.94 17.20 0.95
C LEU A 171 8.14 18.03 1.43
N CYS A 172 9.36 17.75 0.95
CA CYS A 172 10.55 18.54 1.27
C CYS A 172 10.42 19.99 0.78
N HIS A 173 10.06 20.19 -0.50
CA HIS A 173 9.86 21.53 -1.05
C HIS A 173 8.74 22.29 -0.33
N ARG A 174 7.71 21.58 0.11
CA ARG A 174 6.63 22.18 0.89
C ARG A 174 7.11 22.64 2.27
N ALA A 175 7.86 21.81 2.99
CA ALA A 175 8.42 22.18 4.30
C ALA A 175 9.34 23.40 4.17
N GLU A 176 10.13 23.46 3.12
CA GLU A 176 10.98 24.61 2.81
C GLU A 176 10.17 25.88 2.50
N TYR A 177 9.12 25.76 1.67
CA TYR A 177 8.20 26.86 1.36
C TYR A 177 7.54 27.43 2.62
N LEU A 178 7.03 26.57 3.50
CA LEU A 178 6.35 26.99 4.73
C LEU A 178 7.30 27.73 5.67
N ARG A 179 8.54 27.25 5.83
CA ARG A 179 9.56 27.94 6.62
C ARG A 179 9.87 29.35 6.08
N ILE A 180 9.90 29.50 4.76
CA ILE A 180 10.11 30.80 4.11
C ILE A 180 8.88 31.69 4.32
N TYR A 181 7.69 31.14 4.14
CA TYR A 181 6.43 31.86 4.33
C TYR A 181 6.23 32.37 5.76
N GLU A 182 6.48 31.54 6.76
CA GLU A 182 6.42 31.92 8.19
C GLU A 182 7.38 33.07 8.50
N ARG A 183 8.59 33.05 7.94
CA ARG A 183 9.54 34.15 8.08
C ARG A 183 9.00 35.44 7.45
N HIS A 184 8.40 35.36 6.26
CA HIS A 184 7.83 36.53 5.61
C HIS A 184 6.59 37.08 6.35
N LEU A 185 5.79 36.19 6.95
CA LEU A 185 4.64 36.58 7.74
C LEU A 185 5.08 37.35 9.01
N ALA A 186 6.07 36.82 9.74
CA ALA A 186 6.62 37.50 10.91
C ALA A 186 7.22 38.87 10.57
N LEU A 187 7.95 38.98 9.44
CA LEU A 187 8.48 40.26 8.97
C LEU A 187 7.38 41.25 8.57
N SER A 188 6.26 40.78 8.04
CA SER A 188 5.13 41.65 7.69
C SER A 188 4.36 42.14 8.91
N GLU A 189 4.27 41.33 9.97
CA GLU A 189 3.67 41.72 11.26
C GLU A 189 4.53 42.79 11.96
N GLU A 190 5.85 42.59 12.01
CA GLU A 190 6.81 43.58 12.54
C GLU A 190 6.79 44.91 11.77
N ALA A 191 6.59 44.86 10.45
CA ALA A 191 6.46 46.05 9.62
C ALA A 191 5.17 46.83 9.90
N SER A 192 4.04 46.15 10.10
CA SER A 192 2.79 46.82 10.50
C SER A 192 2.86 47.44 11.90
N GLU A 193 3.50 46.76 12.85
CA GLU A 193 3.66 47.28 14.22
C GLU A 193 4.60 48.51 14.27
N ALA A 194 5.61 48.56 13.39
CA ALA A 194 6.50 49.71 13.29
C ALA A 194 5.83 50.94 12.65
N GLU A 195 4.89 50.74 11.72
CA GLU A 195 4.10 51.82 11.14
C GLU A 195 3.06 52.37 12.13
N ASP A 196 2.42 51.50 12.92
CA ASP A 196 1.47 51.90 13.96
C ASP A 196 2.14 52.60 15.16
N ALA A 197 3.43 52.34 15.43
CA ALA A 197 4.20 53.01 16.48
C ALA A 197 4.77 54.38 16.06
N GLN A 198 4.73 54.73 14.78
CA GLN A 198 5.18 56.01 14.24
C GLN A 198 4.03 57.00 13.96
N ALA A 199 2.78 56.54 14.06
CA ALA A 199 1.56 57.35 14.00
C ALA A 199 1.12 57.84 15.38
#